data_AF-A0A1A5D5F3-F1
#
_entry.id   AF-A0A1A5D5F3-F1
#
_cell.length_a   1.000
_cell.length_b   1.000
_cell.length_c   1.000
_cell.angle_alpha   90.00
_cell.angle_beta   90.00
_cell.angle_gamma   90.00
#
_symmetry.space_group_name_H-M   'P 1'
#
loop_
_entity.id
_entity.type
_entity.pdbx_description
1 polymer ?
#
loop_
_entity_poly.entity_id
_entity_poly.type
_entity_poly.pdbx_seq_one_letter_code
_entity_poly.pdbx_strand_id
1 'polypeptide(L)'
;MPDHSRRQAGLSLVELMVAMTLGLFLILGVTQMYLDGSTRTRYFAGQSENLDNARYLQQVLDARLSRAGYRRQPSARMSTAFPAQSKNGCSFAAGQALVRVDANTLCLRYQPRDDADTDCTGASLASVPGLTTPYATFSPSNDVVEKIGLASGQLSCNGSVLADNVAAVHFDYGVDTGTDENARQVAKYVASPGSAQTVRSLRYTLLLASSGSNLTGGMSTTTCANWTTLSGGSACTDGDGTLRRIVSGSSMLRNLMP
;
A
#
# COMPACT_ATOMS: atom_id res chain seq x y z
N MET A 1 22.70 75.84 -35.10
CA MET A 1 22.03 74.68 -34.46
C MET A 1 21.87 75.01 -32.99
N PRO A 2 20.67 75.28 -32.47
CA PRO A 2 20.49 75.46 -31.03
C PRO A 2 20.29 74.10 -30.37
N ASP A 3 21.12 73.83 -29.36
CA ASP A 3 21.02 72.68 -28.48
C ASP A 3 19.97 72.98 -27.40
N HIS A 4 18.85 72.26 -27.42
CA HIS A 4 17.82 72.38 -26.39
C HIS A 4 18.29 71.67 -25.13
N SER A 5 18.94 72.42 -24.23
CA SER A 5 19.17 71.98 -22.85
C SER A 5 17.81 71.70 -22.18
N ARG A 6 17.42 70.42 -22.15
CA ARG A 6 16.26 69.95 -21.38
C ARG A 6 16.57 70.18 -19.91
N ARG A 7 15.88 71.12 -19.29
CA ARG A 7 15.86 71.28 -17.82
C ARG A 7 15.37 69.97 -17.20
N GLN A 8 16.18 69.36 -16.35
CA GLN A 8 15.73 68.26 -15.50
C GLN A 8 14.70 68.82 -14.51
N ALA A 9 13.44 68.41 -14.64
CA ALA A 9 12.47 68.56 -13.58
C ALA A 9 12.90 67.63 -12.44
N GLY A 10 13.27 68.20 -11.29
CA GLY A 10 13.63 67.40 -10.11
C GLY A 10 12.43 66.56 -9.65
N LEU A 11 12.70 65.32 -9.25
CA LEU A 11 11.69 64.42 -8.68
C LEU A 11 11.13 64.99 -7.38
N SER A 12 9.81 65.01 -7.26
CA SER A 12 9.14 65.34 -5.99
C SER A 12 9.34 64.20 -4.98
N LEU A 13 9.51 64.54 -3.70
CA LEU A 13 9.56 63.56 -2.60
C LEU A 13 8.29 62.67 -2.61
N VAL A 14 7.15 63.24 -2.99
CA VAL A 14 5.87 62.52 -3.14
C VAL A 14 5.90 61.54 -4.31
N GLU A 15 6.49 61.90 -5.46
CA GLU A 15 6.64 60.98 -6.59
C GLU A 15 7.52 59.78 -6.22
N LEU A 16 8.58 60.00 -5.46
CA LEU A 16 9.46 58.93 -4.99
C LEU A 16 8.75 57.99 -4.00
N MET A 17 7.94 58.54 -3.08
CA MET A 17 7.10 57.73 -2.18
C MET A 17 6.04 56.91 -2.94
N VAL A 18 5.37 57.51 -3.92
CA VAL A 18 4.39 56.82 -4.76
C VAL A 18 5.05 55.72 -5.60
N ALA A 19 6.20 55.99 -6.21
CA ALA A 19 6.95 55.00 -6.99
C ALA A 19 7.39 53.79 -6.12
N MET A 20 7.88 54.04 -4.90
CA MET A 20 8.28 52.99 -3.96
C MET A 20 7.08 52.15 -3.48
N THR A 21 5.96 52.80 -3.14
CA THR A 21 4.75 52.08 -2.70
C THR A 21 4.17 51.20 -3.81
N LEU A 22 4.10 51.70 -5.05
CA LEU A 22 3.69 50.91 -6.21
C LEU A 22 4.67 49.76 -6.49
N GLY A 23 5.97 50.00 -6.39
CA GLY A 23 6.99 48.95 -6.55
C GLY A 23 6.86 47.83 -5.52
N LEU A 24 6.66 48.18 -4.25
CA LEU A 24 6.44 47.21 -3.17
C LEU A 24 5.16 46.41 -3.37
N PHE A 25 4.08 47.07 -3.82
CA PHE A 25 2.80 46.40 -4.09
C PHE A 25 2.93 45.36 -5.21
N LEU A 26 3.63 45.72 -6.30
CA LEU A 26 3.88 44.81 -7.43
C LEU A 26 4.73 43.61 -7.02
N ILE A 27 5.82 43.84 -6.29
CA ILE A 27 6.69 42.75 -5.80
C ILE A 27 5.89 41.81 -4.90
N LEU A 28 5.10 42.33 -3.96
CA LEU A 28 4.28 41.52 -3.07
C LEU A 28 3.27 40.66 -3.85
N GLY A 29 2.61 41.22 -4.86
CA GLY A 29 1.69 40.47 -5.72
C GLY A 29 2.38 39.31 -6.45
N VAL A 30 3.55 39.55 -7.06
CA VAL A 30 4.32 38.52 -7.77
C VAL A 30 4.86 37.45 -6.80
N THR A 31 5.33 37.85 -5.62
CA THR A 31 5.82 36.92 -4.60
C THR A 31 4.70 35.99 -4.13
N GLN A 32 3.49 36.49 -3.87
CA GLN A 32 2.34 35.66 -3.48
C GLN A 32 2.00 34.64 -4.57
N MET A 33 1.89 35.08 -5.82
CA MET A 33 1.63 34.18 -6.96
C MET A 33 2.69 33.09 -7.11
N TYR A 34 3.96 33.42 -6.88
CA TYR A 34 5.05 32.44 -6.92
C TYR A 34 4.97 31.42 -5.76
N LEU A 35 4.72 31.89 -4.52
CA LEU A 35 4.58 31.02 -3.34
C LEU A 35 3.40 30.06 -3.49
N ASP A 36 2.26 30.54 -3.97
CA ASP A 36 1.08 29.74 -4.27
C ASP A 36 1.34 28.73 -5.38
N GLY A 37 2.05 29.13 -6.44
CA GLY A 37 2.46 28.22 -7.51
C GLY A 37 3.36 27.08 -7.04
N SER A 38 4.31 27.38 -6.14
CA SER A 38 5.25 26.42 -5.59
C SER A 38 4.59 25.42 -4.64
N THR A 39 3.72 25.90 -3.72
CA THR A 39 2.95 25.03 -2.82
C THR A 39 2.00 24.11 -3.60
N ARG A 40 1.28 24.66 -4.59
CA ARG A 40 0.40 23.89 -5.46
C ARG A 40 1.12 22.80 -6.25
N THR A 41 2.30 23.09 -6.78
CA THR A 41 3.10 22.10 -7.52
C THR A 41 3.51 20.93 -6.63
N ARG A 42 3.93 21.21 -5.39
CA ARG A 42 4.28 20.15 -4.41
C ARG A 42 3.06 19.33 -3.98
N TYR A 43 1.91 19.97 -3.79
CA TYR A 43 0.65 19.27 -3.50
C TYR A 43 0.27 18.30 -4.63
N PHE A 44 0.32 18.74 -5.89
CA PHE A 44 0.04 17.87 -7.03
C PHE A 44 1.04 16.72 -7.17
N ALA A 45 2.32 16.97 -6.94
CA ALA A 45 3.33 15.92 -6.92
C ALA A 45 3.03 14.85 -5.85
N GLY A 46 2.71 15.26 -4.62
CA GLY A 46 2.33 14.33 -3.55
C GLY A 46 1.03 13.57 -3.82
N GLN A 47 0.06 14.18 -4.51
CA GLN A 47 -1.16 13.49 -4.95
C GLN A 47 -0.87 12.44 -6.02
N SER A 48 0.03 12.75 -6.97
CA SER A 48 0.47 11.81 -8.00
C SER A 48 1.19 10.62 -7.37
N GLU A 49 2.14 10.88 -6.47
CA GLU A 49 2.87 9.85 -5.72
C GLU A 49 1.89 8.89 -5.01
N ASN A 50 0.94 9.43 -4.24
CA ASN A 50 -0.07 8.63 -3.55
C ASN A 50 -0.95 7.81 -4.52
N LEU A 51 -1.27 8.35 -5.69
CA LEU A 51 -2.08 7.65 -6.69
C LEU A 51 -1.31 6.51 -7.37
N ASP A 52 -0.05 6.74 -7.70
CA ASP A 52 0.80 5.75 -8.34
C ASP A 52 1.12 4.61 -7.36
N ASN A 53 1.48 4.93 -6.11
CA ASN A 53 1.66 3.94 -5.04
C ASN A 53 0.37 3.15 -4.79
N ALA A 54 -0.79 3.80 -4.79
CA ALA A 54 -2.08 3.12 -4.63
C ALA A 54 -2.31 2.06 -5.73
N ARG A 55 -2.16 2.44 -6.99
CA ARG A 55 -2.37 1.54 -8.14
C ARG A 55 -1.38 0.39 -8.13
N TYR A 56 -0.11 0.68 -7.88
CA TYR A 56 0.94 -0.32 -7.79
C TYR A 56 0.67 -1.33 -6.67
N LEU A 57 0.37 -0.85 -5.46
CA LEU A 57 0.10 -1.72 -4.32
C LEU A 57 -1.13 -2.59 -4.52
N GLN A 58 -2.21 -2.06 -5.09
CA GLN A 58 -3.39 -2.87 -5.42
C GLN A 58 -3.03 -3.99 -6.39
N GLN A 59 -2.31 -3.68 -7.48
CA GLN A 59 -1.89 -4.68 -8.47
C GLN A 59 -0.98 -5.75 -7.86
N VAL A 60 0.00 -5.35 -7.06
CA VAL A 60 0.95 -6.28 -6.44
C VAL A 60 0.25 -7.14 -5.39
N LEU A 61 -0.55 -6.56 -4.50
CA LEU A 61 -1.25 -7.31 -3.47
C LEU A 61 -2.25 -8.30 -4.09
N ASP A 62 -3.01 -7.88 -5.10
CA ASP A 62 -3.95 -8.77 -5.79
C ASP A 62 -3.21 -9.92 -6.48
N ALA A 63 -2.07 -9.65 -7.14
CA ALA A 63 -1.23 -10.67 -7.74
C ALA A 63 -0.71 -11.69 -6.70
N ARG A 64 -0.23 -11.23 -5.54
CA ARG A 64 0.26 -12.12 -4.46
C ARG A 64 -0.87 -12.92 -3.81
N LEU A 65 -1.99 -12.27 -3.48
CA LEU A 65 -3.16 -12.92 -2.87
C LEU A 65 -3.79 -13.96 -3.81
N SER A 66 -3.75 -13.74 -5.13
CA SER A 66 -4.27 -14.70 -6.11
C SER A 66 -3.51 -16.03 -6.13
N ARG A 67 -2.24 -16.04 -5.69
CA ARG A 67 -1.41 -17.25 -5.60
C ARG A 67 -1.71 -18.05 -4.34
N ALA A 68 -2.24 -17.44 -3.29
CA ALA A 68 -2.48 -18.09 -2.01
C ALA A 68 -3.28 -19.39 -2.18
N GLY A 69 -2.70 -20.49 -1.70
CA GLY A 69 -3.29 -21.83 -1.73
C GLY A 69 -3.30 -22.50 -3.09
N TYR A 70 -2.63 -21.95 -4.09
CA TYR A 70 -2.46 -22.64 -5.36
C TYR A 70 -1.65 -23.92 -5.15
N ARG A 71 -2.26 -25.05 -5.48
CA ARG A 71 -1.68 -26.39 -5.38
C ARG A 71 -1.46 -26.96 -6.78
N ARG A 72 -0.31 -27.60 -7.00
CA ARG A 72 0.04 -28.17 -8.31
C ARG A 72 -0.83 -29.35 -8.68
N GLN A 73 -1.30 -30.11 -7.70
CA GLN A 73 -2.20 -31.24 -7.91
C GLN A 73 -3.65 -30.83 -7.54
N PRO A 74 -4.54 -30.57 -8.52
CA PRO A 74 -5.89 -30.09 -8.24
C PRO A 74 -6.74 -31.08 -7.42
N SER A 75 -6.48 -32.37 -7.55
CA SER A 75 -7.19 -33.44 -6.85
C SER A 75 -6.71 -33.66 -5.41
N ALA A 76 -5.53 -33.16 -5.03
CA ALA A 76 -5.04 -33.29 -3.67
C ALA A 76 -5.93 -32.49 -2.71
N ARG A 77 -6.19 -33.02 -1.50
CA ARG A 77 -6.90 -32.26 -0.47
C ARG A 77 -6.06 -31.07 0.00
N MET A 78 -6.71 -30.01 0.47
CA MET A 78 -5.98 -28.81 0.92
C MET A 78 -5.11 -29.16 2.13
N SER A 79 -5.64 -29.94 3.07
CA SER A 79 -4.92 -30.45 4.23
C SER A 79 -3.70 -31.32 3.89
N THR A 80 -3.74 -32.08 2.80
CA THR A 80 -2.61 -32.91 2.35
C THR A 80 -1.58 -32.15 1.52
N ALA A 81 -2.04 -31.24 0.64
CA ALA A 81 -1.16 -30.40 -0.16
C ALA A 81 -0.42 -29.37 0.71
N PHE A 82 -1.09 -28.90 1.76
CA PHE A 82 -0.62 -27.89 2.69
C PHE A 82 -0.79 -28.39 4.14
N PRO A 83 0.06 -29.32 4.61
CA PRO A 83 0.05 -29.80 5.99
C PRO A 83 0.42 -28.67 6.97
N ALA A 84 0.32 -28.95 8.27
CA ALA A 84 0.78 -28.00 9.28
C ALA A 84 2.29 -27.76 9.12
N GLN A 85 2.69 -26.49 9.02
CA GLN A 85 4.08 -26.11 8.76
C GLN A 85 4.39 -24.75 9.37
N SER A 86 5.59 -24.62 9.95
CA SER A 86 6.17 -23.33 10.32
C SER A 86 7.34 -23.02 9.39
N LYS A 87 7.24 -21.95 8.61
CA LYS A 87 8.28 -21.51 7.65
C LYS A 87 8.25 -20.00 7.53
N ASN A 88 9.42 -19.37 7.38
CA ASN A 88 9.56 -17.91 7.26
C ASN A 88 8.90 -17.11 8.42
N GLY A 89 8.93 -17.66 9.64
CA GLY A 89 8.30 -17.05 10.81
C GLY A 89 6.76 -17.06 10.81
N CYS A 90 6.15 -17.87 9.93
CA CYS A 90 4.71 -18.03 9.80
C CYS A 90 4.33 -19.47 10.19
N SER A 91 3.30 -19.63 11.01
CA SER A 91 2.78 -20.94 11.42
C SER A 91 1.41 -21.20 10.80
N PHE A 92 1.32 -22.23 9.96
CA PHE A 92 0.10 -22.65 9.29
C PHE A 92 -0.41 -23.95 9.89
N ALA A 93 -1.71 -24.03 10.18
CA ALA A 93 -2.38 -25.30 10.39
C ALA A 93 -2.61 -26.02 9.05
N ALA A 94 -2.93 -27.32 9.11
CA ALA A 94 -3.22 -28.09 7.91
C ALA A 94 -4.40 -27.46 7.13
N GLY A 95 -4.22 -27.28 5.83
CA GLY A 95 -5.23 -26.69 4.94
C GLY A 95 -5.27 -25.16 4.90
N GLN A 96 -4.60 -24.47 5.82
CA GLN A 96 -4.53 -23.00 5.79
C GLN A 96 -3.56 -22.53 4.72
N ALA A 97 -3.98 -21.58 3.88
CA ALA A 97 -3.11 -20.96 2.88
C ALA A 97 -2.74 -19.51 3.20
N LEU A 98 -3.46 -18.87 4.12
CA LEU A 98 -3.22 -17.50 4.55
C LEU A 98 -3.48 -17.41 6.05
N VAL A 99 -2.52 -16.83 6.78
CA VAL A 99 -2.57 -16.66 8.24
C VAL A 99 -2.18 -15.25 8.64
N ARG A 100 -2.76 -14.80 9.75
CA ARG A 100 -2.35 -13.57 10.42
C ARG A 100 -1.14 -13.86 11.31
N VAL A 101 -0.11 -13.01 11.24
CA VAL A 101 1.01 -13.04 12.20
C VAL A 101 0.72 -12.04 13.33
N ASP A 102 0.42 -10.80 12.96
CA ASP A 102 0.07 -9.72 13.88
C ASP A 102 -0.87 -8.72 13.17
N ALA A 103 -1.08 -7.52 13.73
CA ALA A 103 -2.01 -6.55 13.18
C ALA A 103 -1.53 -5.98 11.82
N ASN A 104 -0.22 -5.99 11.58
CA ASN A 104 0.42 -5.37 10.42
C ASN A 104 1.02 -6.38 9.45
N THR A 105 0.94 -7.66 9.79
CA THR A 105 1.66 -8.73 9.08
C THR A 105 0.78 -9.95 8.86
N LEU A 106 0.77 -10.42 7.61
CA LEU A 106 0.16 -11.67 7.20
C LEU A 106 1.16 -12.54 6.45
N CYS A 107 0.87 -13.83 6.37
CA CYS A 107 1.59 -14.73 5.50
C CYS A 107 0.63 -15.49 4.60
N LEU A 108 1.06 -15.72 3.36
CA LEU A 108 0.41 -16.64 2.44
C LEU A 108 1.40 -17.72 2.00
N ARG A 109 0.88 -18.87 1.60
CA ARG A 109 1.67 -19.94 1.01
C ARG A 109 1.04 -20.50 -0.25
N TYR A 110 1.89 -21.02 -1.13
CA TYR A 110 1.49 -21.64 -2.39
C TYR A 110 2.58 -22.59 -2.91
N GLN A 111 2.23 -23.46 -3.85
CA GLN A 111 3.18 -24.29 -4.57
C GLN A 111 3.52 -23.61 -5.91
N PRO A 112 4.78 -23.50 -6.34
CA PRO A 112 5.08 -22.86 -7.63
C PRO A 112 4.44 -23.64 -8.78
N ARG A 113 4.01 -22.94 -9.84
CA ARG A 113 3.42 -23.58 -11.02
C ARG A 113 4.48 -24.36 -11.80
N ASP A 114 5.57 -23.68 -12.12
CA ASP A 114 6.68 -24.14 -12.96
C ASP A 114 8.00 -23.48 -12.53
N ASP A 115 9.10 -23.79 -13.22
CA ASP A 115 10.45 -23.29 -12.96
C ASP A 115 10.66 -21.82 -13.38
N ALA A 116 9.74 -21.25 -14.17
CA ALA A 116 9.75 -19.84 -14.55
C ALA A 116 9.10 -18.93 -13.49
N ASP A 117 8.47 -19.51 -12.46
CA ASP A 117 7.87 -18.74 -11.39
C ASP A 117 8.94 -18.01 -10.54
N THR A 118 8.53 -16.85 -10.03
CA THR A 118 9.31 -16.06 -9.08
C THR A 118 8.51 -15.82 -7.81
N ASP A 119 9.21 -15.59 -6.70
CA ASP A 119 8.57 -15.19 -5.44
C ASP A 119 8.31 -13.67 -5.38
N CYS A 120 7.87 -13.17 -4.23
CA CYS A 120 7.61 -11.74 -4.04
C CYS A 120 8.84 -10.84 -4.02
N THR A 121 10.04 -11.42 -3.89
CA THR A 121 11.31 -10.69 -4.01
C THR A 121 11.83 -10.66 -5.45
N GLY A 122 11.19 -11.42 -6.34
CA GLY A 122 11.64 -11.61 -7.72
C GLY A 122 12.69 -12.73 -7.86
N ALA A 123 12.97 -13.48 -6.80
CA ALA A 123 13.89 -14.61 -6.87
C ALA A 123 13.28 -15.76 -7.69
N SER A 124 14.10 -16.35 -8.56
CA SER A 124 13.68 -17.50 -9.36
C SER A 124 13.43 -18.73 -8.50
N LEU A 125 12.36 -19.45 -8.81
CA LEU A 125 12.00 -20.70 -8.14
C LEU A 125 12.44 -21.94 -8.94
N ALA A 126 13.25 -21.78 -9.99
CA ALA A 126 13.72 -22.88 -10.85
C ALA A 126 14.45 -24.00 -10.08
N SER A 127 15.14 -23.64 -8.99
CA SER A 127 15.87 -24.60 -8.15
C SER A 127 14.97 -25.39 -7.19
N VAL A 128 13.67 -25.09 -7.13
CA VAL A 128 12.73 -25.80 -6.25
C VAL A 128 12.50 -27.22 -6.81
N PRO A 129 12.74 -28.29 -6.02
CA PRO A 129 12.56 -29.65 -6.52
C PRO A 129 11.10 -29.96 -6.86
N GLY A 130 10.91 -30.73 -7.94
CA GLY A 130 9.59 -31.27 -8.32
C GLY A 130 8.79 -30.40 -9.29
N LEU A 131 9.38 -29.38 -9.91
CA LEU A 131 8.69 -28.49 -10.86
C LEU A 131 8.62 -28.99 -12.31
N THR A 132 9.44 -29.98 -12.68
CA THR A 132 9.58 -30.45 -14.07
C THR A 132 8.37 -31.20 -14.62
N THR A 133 7.62 -31.90 -13.76
CA THR A 133 6.44 -32.66 -14.16
C THR A 133 5.17 -31.93 -13.70
N PRO A 134 4.28 -31.50 -14.61
CA PRO A 134 2.98 -30.93 -14.25
C PRO A 134 2.13 -31.93 -13.46
N TYR A 135 1.36 -31.43 -12.48
CA TYR A 135 0.42 -32.22 -11.67
C TYR A 135 1.01 -33.39 -10.86
N ALA A 136 2.34 -33.52 -10.81
CA ALA A 136 3.01 -34.51 -9.97
C ALA A 136 2.88 -34.17 -8.48
N THR A 137 3.00 -35.20 -7.63
CA THR A 137 3.08 -35.04 -6.17
C THR A 137 4.22 -34.06 -5.85
N PHE A 138 3.89 -33.01 -5.12
CA PHE A 138 4.82 -31.95 -4.75
C PHE A 138 5.09 -32.01 -3.25
N SER A 139 6.36 -31.93 -2.84
CA SER A 139 6.73 -31.98 -1.42
C SER A 139 6.31 -30.69 -0.71
N PRO A 140 5.51 -30.74 0.37
CA PRO A 140 5.13 -29.53 1.09
C PRO A 140 6.29 -28.73 1.69
N SER A 141 7.45 -29.37 1.91
CA SER A 141 8.69 -28.67 2.31
C SER A 141 9.08 -27.56 1.33
N ASN A 142 8.69 -27.72 0.06
CA ASN A 142 9.01 -26.86 -1.07
C ASN A 142 7.96 -25.76 -1.28
N ASP A 143 6.92 -25.68 -0.46
CA ASP A 143 5.94 -24.59 -0.49
C ASP A 143 6.65 -23.25 -0.35
N VAL A 144 6.25 -22.27 -1.16
CA VAL A 144 6.70 -20.89 -1.03
C VAL A 144 5.85 -20.22 0.04
N VAL A 145 6.51 -19.48 0.93
CA VAL A 145 5.85 -18.67 1.96
C VAL A 145 6.23 -17.22 1.78
N GLU A 146 5.23 -16.39 1.49
CA GLU A 146 5.38 -14.95 1.38
C GLU A 146 4.81 -14.29 2.64
N LYS A 147 5.64 -13.53 3.33
CA LYS A 147 5.31 -12.74 4.51
C LYS A 147 5.20 -11.29 4.11
N ILE A 148 3.99 -10.75 4.09
CA ILE A 148 3.69 -9.36 3.76
C ILE A 148 3.46 -8.61 5.06
N GLY A 149 4.24 -7.57 5.31
CA GLY A 149 4.18 -6.81 6.56
C GLY A 149 4.55 -5.34 6.39
N LEU A 150 3.92 -4.50 7.22
CA LEU A 150 4.26 -3.09 7.35
C LEU A 150 5.22 -2.89 8.53
N ALA A 151 6.38 -2.30 8.27
CA ALA A 151 7.30 -1.84 9.30
C ALA A 151 7.90 -0.49 8.89
N SER A 152 7.95 0.47 9.82
CA SER A 152 8.64 1.75 9.64
C SER A 152 8.24 2.52 8.37
N GLY A 153 6.95 2.50 8.00
CA GLY A 153 6.46 3.19 6.81
C GLY A 153 6.65 2.43 5.49
N GLN A 154 7.23 1.23 5.53
CA GLN A 154 7.51 0.40 4.36
C GLN A 154 6.67 -0.88 4.38
N LEU A 155 5.86 -1.07 3.34
CA LEU A 155 5.22 -2.36 3.11
C LEU A 155 6.22 -3.26 2.38
N SER A 156 6.52 -4.41 2.97
CA SER A 156 7.51 -5.34 2.44
C SER A 156 6.92 -6.74 2.24
N CYS A 157 7.54 -7.50 1.35
CA CYS A 157 7.34 -8.93 1.25
C CYS A 157 8.66 -9.67 1.41
N ASN A 158 8.74 -10.59 2.38
CA ASN A 158 9.97 -11.33 2.71
C ASN A 158 11.19 -10.41 2.94
N GLY A 159 10.96 -9.19 3.42
CA GLY A 159 12.00 -8.18 3.64
C GLY A 159 12.32 -7.30 2.42
N SER A 160 11.86 -7.64 1.22
CA SER A 160 11.94 -6.75 0.06
C SER A 160 10.85 -5.69 0.11
N VAL A 161 11.23 -4.42 0.04
CA VAL A 161 10.30 -3.29 0.05
C VAL A 161 9.45 -3.34 -1.23
N LEU A 162 8.12 -3.34 -1.05
CA LEU A 162 7.16 -3.20 -2.14
C LEU A 162 6.83 -1.73 -2.36
N ALA A 163 6.54 -1.00 -1.29
CA ALA A 163 6.30 0.43 -1.36
C ALA A 163 6.72 1.14 -0.08
N ASP A 164 7.19 2.37 -0.25
CA ASP A 164 7.41 3.33 0.81
C ASP A 164 6.15 4.15 1.11
N ASN A 165 6.22 4.92 2.18
CA ASN A 165 5.20 5.88 2.60
C ASN A 165 3.81 5.26 2.84
N VAL A 166 3.80 4.03 3.36
CA VAL A 166 2.60 3.37 3.86
C VAL A 166 2.50 3.64 5.37
N ALA A 167 1.65 4.57 5.77
CA ALA A 167 1.49 4.95 7.18
C ALA A 167 0.83 3.86 8.03
N ALA A 168 -0.12 3.11 7.46
CA ALA A 168 -0.81 2.03 8.17
C ALA A 168 -1.43 0.99 7.24
N VAL A 169 -1.66 -0.19 7.79
CA VAL A 169 -2.39 -1.30 7.16
C VAL A 169 -3.51 -1.75 8.10
N HIS A 170 -4.59 -2.25 7.52
CA HIS A 170 -5.67 -2.92 8.24
C HIS A 170 -6.12 -4.14 7.42
N PHE A 171 -6.19 -5.29 8.08
CA PHE A 171 -6.57 -6.55 7.47
C PHE A 171 -7.82 -7.12 8.13
N ASP A 172 -8.79 -7.45 7.28
CA ASP A 172 -10.05 -8.09 7.65
C ASP A 172 -10.14 -9.45 6.97
N TYR A 173 -10.13 -10.51 7.77
CA TYR A 173 -10.04 -11.87 7.28
C TYR A 173 -11.44 -12.48 7.19
N GLY A 174 -11.87 -12.78 5.96
CA GLY A 174 -13.09 -13.55 5.70
C GLY A 174 -12.83 -15.02 6.00
N VAL A 175 -13.34 -15.48 7.14
CA VAL A 175 -13.10 -16.83 7.65
C VAL A 175 -14.28 -17.75 7.41
N ASP A 176 -13.96 -19.01 7.16
CA ASP A 176 -14.88 -20.12 7.33
C ASP A 176 -14.77 -20.68 8.75
N THR A 177 -15.93 -21.04 9.33
CA THR A 177 -16.05 -21.61 10.66
C THR A 177 -16.43 -23.08 10.64
N GLY A 178 -16.64 -23.67 9.46
CA GLY A 178 -16.92 -25.09 9.29
C GLY A 178 -15.67 -25.97 9.39
N THR A 179 -15.90 -27.26 9.63
CA THR A 179 -14.84 -28.29 9.63
C THR A 179 -14.66 -28.99 8.28
N ASP A 180 -15.58 -28.74 7.33
CA ASP A 180 -15.47 -29.27 5.98
C ASP A 180 -14.52 -28.41 5.15
N GLU A 181 -13.35 -28.95 4.81
CA GLU A 181 -12.38 -28.28 3.94
C GLU A 181 -12.95 -27.96 2.54
N ASN A 182 -14.03 -28.64 2.14
CA ASN A 182 -14.75 -28.41 0.88
C ASN A 182 -15.91 -27.44 0.99
N ALA A 183 -16.29 -27.01 2.20
CA ALA A 183 -17.15 -25.84 2.34
C ALA A 183 -16.44 -24.67 1.66
N ARG A 184 -17.12 -23.88 0.83
CA ARG A 184 -16.49 -22.78 0.06
C ARG A 184 -17.20 -21.48 0.33
N GLN A 185 -17.20 -21.07 1.60
CA GLN A 185 -17.99 -19.95 2.08
C GLN A 185 -17.22 -19.06 3.05
N VAL A 186 -17.53 -17.77 3.01
CA VAL A 186 -17.08 -16.81 4.02
C VAL A 186 -18.23 -16.63 5.01
N ALA A 187 -18.05 -17.10 6.25
CA ALA A 187 -19.07 -16.99 7.28
C ALA A 187 -19.10 -15.59 7.91
N LYS A 188 -17.92 -15.01 8.16
CA LYS A 188 -17.77 -13.66 8.74
C LYS A 188 -16.39 -13.08 8.46
N TYR A 189 -16.25 -11.77 8.63
CA TYR A 189 -14.97 -11.08 8.66
C TYR A 189 -14.51 -10.85 10.10
N VAL A 190 -13.24 -11.12 10.38
CA VAL A 190 -12.63 -10.93 11.70
C VAL A 190 -11.24 -10.32 11.56
N ALA A 191 -10.83 -9.48 12.51
CA ALA A 191 -9.47 -8.91 12.55
C ALA A 191 -8.40 -9.93 13.00
N SER A 192 -8.80 -10.98 13.74
CA SER A 192 -7.91 -12.04 14.20
C SER A 192 -8.58 -13.42 14.05
N PRO A 193 -8.28 -14.16 12.97
CA PRO A 193 -8.74 -15.54 12.80
C PRO A 193 -8.31 -16.43 13.97
N GLY A 194 -9.20 -17.32 14.40
CA GLY A 194 -8.87 -18.41 15.33
C GLY A 194 -8.04 -19.50 14.64
N SER A 195 -7.33 -20.32 15.43
CA SER A 195 -6.44 -21.37 14.91
C SER A 195 -7.15 -22.45 14.07
N ALA A 196 -8.44 -22.69 14.34
CA ALA A 196 -9.27 -23.64 13.59
C ALA A 196 -9.98 -23.02 12.38
N GLN A 197 -9.86 -21.70 12.17
CA GLN A 197 -10.55 -21.00 11.08
C GLN A 197 -9.68 -20.97 9.83
N THR A 198 -10.30 -21.21 8.69
CA THR A 198 -9.64 -21.09 7.38
C THR A 198 -10.00 -19.75 6.76
N VAL A 199 -9.00 -18.94 6.44
CA VAL A 199 -9.21 -17.70 5.70
C VAL A 199 -9.52 -18.03 4.25
N ARG A 200 -10.65 -17.53 3.73
CA ARG A 200 -11.08 -17.68 2.33
C ARG A 200 -11.13 -16.35 1.56
N SER A 201 -11.13 -15.24 2.27
CA SER A 201 -11.07 -13.90 1.69
C SER A 201 -10.24 -12.98 2.56
N LEU A 202 -9.58 -12.01 1.95
CA LEU A 202 -8.91 -10.92 2.64
C LEU A 202 -9.44 -9.59 2.12
N ARG A 203 -9.88 -8.73 3.03
CA ARG A 203 -10.03 -7.29 2.79
C ARG A 203 -8.83 -6.58 3.38
N TYR A 204 -8.25 -5.65 2.63
CA TYR A 204 -7.14 -4.83 3.10
C TYR A 204 -7.47 -3.36 2.90
N THR A 205 -7.03 -2.55 3.86
CA THR A 205 -7.07 -1.09 3.76
C THR A 205 -5.68 -0.55 4.08
N LEU A 206 -5.17 0.32 3.23
CA LEU A 206 -3.86 0.96 3.35
C LEU A 206 -4.05 2.47 3.53
N LEU A 207 -3.28 3.05 4.44
CA LEU A 207 -3.15 4.49 4.58
C LEU A 207 -1.82 4.89 3.95
N LEU A 208 -1.87 5.56 2.81
CA LEU A 208 -0.69 6.12 2.15
C LEU A 208 -0.47 7.56 2.64
N ALA A 209 0.79 7.94 2.74
CA ALA A 209 1.22 9.30 3.03
C ALA A 209 2.13 9.79 1.89
N SER A 210 2.07 11.08 1.59
CA SER A 210 3.06 11.71 0.71
C SER A 210 4.42 11.77 1.38
N SER A 211 5.50 11.65 0.61
CA SER A 211 6.86 11.86 1.10
C SER A 211 7.14 13.30 1.57
N GLY A 212 6.44 14.29 1.02
CA GLY A 212 6.60 15.70 1.36
C GLY A 212 5.86 16.12 2.64
N SER A 213 6.48 17.03 3.41
CA SER A 213 5.89 17.68 4.58
C SER A 213 5.11 18.95 4.22
N ASN A 214 4.07 19.27 5.01
CA ASN A 214 3.28 20.51 4.89
C ASN A 214 2.67 20.76 3.51
N LEU A 215 2.28 19.68 2.82
CA LEU A 215 1.67 19.75 1.48
C LEU A 215 0.22 20.23 1.52
N THR A 216 -0.50 19.99 2.62
CA THR A 216 -1.91 20.40 2.76
C THR A 216 -2.10 21.86 3.14
N GLY A 217 -1.01 22.58 3.48
CA GLY A 217 -1.09 23.99 3.89
C GLY A 217 -1.97 24.24 5.11
N GLY A 218 -2.15 23.24 5.99
CA GLY A 218 -3.02 23.33 7.16
C GLY A 218 -4.51 23.10 6.88
N MET A 219 -4.88 22.73 5.64
CA MET A 219 -6.25 22.27 5.36
C MET A 219 -6.54 21.00 6.16
N SER A 220 -7.61 21.06 6.97
CA SER A 220 -8.11 19.89 7.68
C SER A 220 -8.70 18.91 6.66
N THR A 221 -8.16 17.69 6.65
CA THR A 221 -8.74 16.56 5.93
C THR A 221 -9.61 15.75 6.87
N THR A 222 -10.48 14.90 6.36
CA THR A 222 -11.21 13.90 7.17
C THR A 222 -10.62 12.50 6.99
N THR A 223 -9.42 12.39 6.42
CA THR A 223 -8.82 11.12 6.03
C THR A 223 -8.48 10.28 7.26
N CYS A 224 -7.94 10.88 8.32
CA CYS A 224 -7.62 10.14 9.55
C CYS A 224 -8.87 9.74 10.34
N ALA A 225 -9.89 10.59 10.35
CA ALA A 225 -11.20 10.24 10.89
C ALA A 225 -11.85 9.05 10.13
N ASN A 226 -11.81 9.08 8.79
CA ASN A 226 -12.30 7.99 7.96
C ASN A 226 -11.50 6.70 8.17
N TRP A 227 -10.16 6.80 8.29
CA TRP A 227 -9.30 5.66 8.62
C TRP A 227 -9.70 5.02 9.95
N THR A 228 -9.92 5.84 10.98
CA THR A 228 -10.30 5.36 12.31
C THR A 228 -11.64 4.63 12.27
N THR A 229 -12.59 5.15 11.49
CA THR A 229 -13.90 4.51 11.29
C THR A 229 -13.78 3.16 10.57
N LEU A 230 -12.90 3.05 9.57
CA LEU A 230 -12.72 1.84 8.77
C LEU A 230 -11.90 0.76 9.48
N SER A 231 -10.83 1.14 10.17
CA SER A 231 -9.88 0.20 10.77
C SER A 231 -10.14 -0.08 12.26
N GLY A 232 -10.96 0.75 12.91
CA GLY A 232 -11.14 0.75 14.36
C GLY A 232 -9.93 1.27 15.16
N GLY A 233 -8.86 1.74 14.48
CA GLY A 233 -7.63 2.21 15.11
C GLY A 233 -7.17 3.58 14.60
N SER A 234 -6.45 4.32 15.44
CA SER A 234 -5.83 5.59 15.05
C SER A 234 -4.41 5.37 14.54
N ALA A 235 -4.08 5.93 13.38
CA ALA A 235 -2.75 5.86 12.78
C ALA A 235 -2.24 7.21 12.25
N CYS A 236 -3.05 8.26 12.31
CA CYS A 236 -2.67 9.59 11.87
C CYS A 236 -3.54 10.68 12.50
N THR A 237 -3.12 11.93 12.36
CA THR A 237 -3.83 13.10 12.83
C THR A 237 -4.10 14.03 11.64
N ASP A 238 -5.36 14.41 11.45
CA ASP A 238 -5.72 15.38 10.42
C ASP A 238 -5.15 16.78 10.76
N GLY A 239 -4.70 17.51 9.74
CA GLY A 239 -4.14 18.86 9.91
C GLY A 239 -2.63 18.92 10.22
N ASP A 240 -1.93 17.78 10.28
CA ASP A 240 -0.48 17.71 10.50
C ASP A 240 0.39 18.06 9.27
N GLY A 241 -0.22 18.55 8.20
CA GLY A 241 0.47 18.94 6.97
C GLY A 241 0.78 17.79 6.00
N THR A 242 0.57 16.53 6.38
CA THR A 242 0.86 15.37 5.52
C THR A 242 -0.34 15.04 4.65
N LEU A 243 -0.10 14.89 3.35
CA LEU A 243 -1.14 14.54 2.40
C LEU A 243 -1.35 13.02 2.39
N ARG A 244 -2.55 12.57 2.76
CA ARG A 244 -2.85 11.13 2.93
C ARG A 244 -3.95 10.65 2.00
N ARG A 245 -3.89 9.35 1.67
CA ARG A 245 -4.89 8.65 0.87
C ARG A 245 -5.20 7.29 1.46
N ILE A 246 -6.49 6.96 1.54
CA ILE A 246 -6.93 5.60 1.87
C ILE A 246 -7.10 4.81 0.57
N VAL A 247 -6.61 3.58 0.57
CA VAL A 247 -6.77 2.62 -0.52
C VAL A 247 -7.30 1.32 0.08
N SER A 248 -8.38 0.80 -0.47
CA SER A 248 -8.96 -0.46 -0.02
C SER A 248 -9.05 -1.45 -1.18
N GLY A 249 -8.89 -2.73 -0.86
CA GLY A 249 -9.07 -3.84 -1.79
C GLY A 249 -9.66 -5.05 -1.08
N SER A 250 -10.21 -5.95 -1.88
CA SER A 250 -10.75 -7.22 -1.38
C SER A 250 -10.41 -8.31 -2.37
N SER A 251 -9.83 -9.40 -1.88
CA SER A 251 -9.51 -10.57 -2.68
C SER A 251 -10.18 -11.80 -2.08
N MET A 252 -10.84 -12.57 -2.94
CA MET A 252 -11.23 -13.94 -2.61
C MET A 252 -10.02 -14.81 -2.90
N LEU A 253 -9.66 -15.70 -1.98
CA LEU A 253 -8.58 -16.65 -2.20
C LEU A 253 -9.09 -17.73 -3.16
N ARG A 254 -8.95 -17.47 -4.46
CA ARG A 254 -9.53 -18.27 -5.54
C ARG A 254 -9.20 -19.76 -5.47
N ASN A 255 -8.05 -20.13 -4.90
CA ASN A 255 -7.65 -21.53 -4.79
C ASN A 255 -8.33 -22.24 -3.59
N LEU A 256 -9.03 -21.50 -2.73
CA LEU A 256 -9.81 -21.97 -1.57
C LEU A 256 -11.32 -21.72 -1.77
N MET A 257 -11.71 -21.15 -2.89
CA MET A 257 -13.07 -20.81 -3.30
C MET A 257 -13.34 -21.45 -4.69
N PRO A 258 -14.59 -21.47 -5.19
CA PRO A 258 -14.91 -22.04 -6.49
C PRO A 258 -14.26 -21.29 -7.66
#